data_AF-K2ASP8-F1
#
_entry.id   AF-K2ASP8-F1
#
_cell.length_a   1.000
_cell.length_b   1.000
_cell.length_c   1.000
_cell.angle_alpha   90.00
_cell.angle_beta   90.00
_cell.angle_gamma   90.00
#
_symmetry.space_group_name_H-M   'P 1'
#
loop_
_entity.id
_entity.type
_entity.pdbx_description
1 polymer ?
#
loop_
_entity_poly.entity_id
_entity_poly.type
_entity_poly.pdbx_seq_one_letter_code
_entity_poly.pdbx_strand_id
1 'polypeptide(L)'
;AREEKKNDQNYIEQQNFSVVRRFVGYQRLDTYQQLRILNQLYDLLSDYQNFFQPVMRLKEKVRNGTRLTRRYDTPKTAYQRVLAYPGTREEVKKKLRKRFLKLNPRRLLLDITRLGRTLAKM
;
A
#
# COMPACT_ATOMS: atom_id res chain seq x y z
N ALA A 1 26.91 -0.51 -14.69
CA ALA A 1 26.12 0.16 -13.63
C ALA A 1 26.94 0.14 -12.34
N ARG A 2 26.96 1.22 -11.53
CA ARG A 2 27.70 1.22 -10.24
C ARG A 2 26.85 0.50 -9.18
N GLU A 3 27.39 -0.56 -8.59
CA GLU A 3 26.71 -1.47 -7.64
C GLU A 3 26.14 -0.78 -6.38
N GLU A 4 26.66 0.38 -5.98
CA GLU A 4 26.24 1.08 -4.76
C GLU A 4 25.53 2.41 -5.01
N LYS A 5 25.24 2.77 -6.26
CA LYS A 5 24.56 4.03 -6.55
C LYS A 5 23.05 3.85 -6.47
N LYS A 6 22.48 4.02 -5.27
CA LYS A 6 21.02 4.06 -5.06
C LYS A 6 20.43 5.25 -5.81
N ASN A 7 19.75 4.96 -6.92
CA ASN A 7 18.96 5.93 -7.69
C ASN A 7 17.46 5.83 -7.37
N ASP A 8 17.10 5.09 -6.31
CA ASP A 8 15.71 4.85 -5.97
C ASP A 8 15.10 6.06 -5.24
N GLN A 9 13.88 6.41 -5.62
CA GLN A 9 13.14 7.48 -4.97
C GLN A 9 12.77 7.05 -3.55
N ASN A 10 13.13 7.87 -2.55
CA ASN A 10 12.91 7.58 -1.14
C ASN A 10 11.44 7.21 -0.78
N TYR A 11 10.46 7.83 -1.44
CA TYR A 11 9.04 7.53 -1.24
C TYR A 11 8.64 6.16 -1.80
N ILE A 12 9.26 5.73 -2.91
CA ILE A 12 9.05 4.41 -3.49
C ILE A 12 9.62 3.37 -2.53
N GLU A 13 10.83 3.58 -2.02
CA GLU A 13 11.46 2.66 -1.07
C GLU A 13 10.68 2.53 0.24
N GLN A 14 10.08 3.61 0.73
CA GLN A 14 9.19 3.54 1.89
C GLN A 14 7.98 2.63 1.64
N GLN A 15 7.36 2.71 0.46
CA GLN A 15 6.22 1.84 0.09
C GLN A 15 6.67 0.40 -0.15
N ASN A 16 7.80 0.21 -0.84
CA ASN A 16 8.40 -1.10 -1.06
C ASN A 16 8.68 -1.81 0.27
N PHE A 17 9.22 -1.09 1.26
CA PHE A 17 9.49 -1.67 2.57
C PHE A 17 8.21 -1.98 3.35
N SER A 18 7.29 -1.02 3.44
CA SER A 18 6.10 -1.14 4.29
C SER A 18 5.03 -2.09 3.76
N VAL A 19 4.94 -2.25 2.43
CA VAL A 19 3.96 -3.10 1.76
C VAL A 19 4.66 -4.28 1.10
N VAL A 20 5.42 -4.07 0.02
CA VAL A 20 5.91 -5.16 -0.84
C VAL A 20 6.77 -6.17 -0.08
N ARG A 21 7.88 -5.73 0.53
CA ARG A 21 8.83 -6.61 1.23
C ARG A 21 8.22 -7.28 2.44
N ARG A 22 7.21 -6.65 3.07
CA ARG A 22 6.49 -7.24 4.20
C ARG A 22 5.69 -8.49 3.80
N PHE A 23 5.13 -8.52 2.60
CA PHE A 23 4.27 -9.62 2.13
C PHE A 23 4.98 -10.61 1.19
N VAL A 24 5.95 -10.13 0.41
CA VAL A 24 6.69 -10.92 -0.58
C VAL A 24 8.03 -11.44 -0.03
N GLY A 25 8.64 -10.71 0.90
CA GLY A 25 9.98 -11.01 1.41
C GLY A 25 11.09 -10.48 0.51
N TYR A 26 12.25 -11.14 0.58
CA TYR A 26 13.49 -10.75 -0.11
C TYR A 26 13.97 -11.77 -1.13
N GLN A 27 13.16 -12.82 -1.37
CA GLN A 27 13.52 -13.90 -2.28
C GLN A 27 13.56 -13.40 -3.72
N ARG A 28 14.46 -13.98 -4.51
CA ARG A 28 14.54 -13.73 -5.94
C ARG A 28 13.44 -14.53 -6.64
N LEU A 29 12.64 -13.87 -7.47
CA LEU A 29 11.55 -14.46 -8.24
C LEU A 29 11.95 -14.47 -9.71
N ASP A 30 12.22 -15.65 -10.26
CA ASP A 30 12.80 -15.81 -11.60
C ASP A 30 11.88 -16.57 -12.57
N THR A 31 10.69 -17.02 -12.12
CA THR A 31 9.78 -17.82 -12.92
C THR A 31 8.49 -17.09 -13.29
N TYR A 32 7.92 -17.41 -14.46
CA TYR A 32 6.62 -16.90 -14.88
C TYR A 32 5.48 -17.27 -13.91
N GLN A 33 5.59 -18.43 -13.26
CA GLN A 33 4.59 -18.86 -12.27
C GLN A 33 4.64 -17.97 -11.01
N GLN A 34 5.83 -17.68 -10.50
CA GLN A 34 6.01 -16.74 -9.39
C GLN A 34 5.48 -15.35 -9.75
N LEU A 35 5.77 -14.86 -10.96
CA LEU A 35 5.26 -13.56 -11.45
C LEU A 35 3.72 -13.52 -11.46
N ARG A 36 3.06 -14.59 -11.90
CA ARG A 36 1.60 -14.67 -11.92
C ARG A 36 1.01 -14.58 -10.50
N ILE A 37 1.59 -15.29 -9.54
CA ILE A 37 1.16 -15.26 -8.13
C ILE A 37 1.42 -13.88 -7.53
N LEU A 38 2.56 -13.27 -7.85
CA LEU A 38 2.91 -11.93 -7.38
C LEU A 38 1.89 -10.88 -7.84
N ASN A 39 1.49 -10.92 -9.12
CA ASN A 39 0.47 -10.00 -9.64
C ASN A 39 -0.87 -10.17 -8.92
N GLN A 40 -1.31 -11.41 -8.70
CA GLN A 40 -2.53 -11.69 -7.93
C GLN A 40 -2.43 -11.18 -6.49
N LEU A 41 -1.27 -11.35 -5.85
CA LEU A 41 -1.02 -10.86 -4.51
C LEU A 41 -1.09 -9.32 -4.46
N TYR A 42 -0.50 -8.64 -5.44
CA TYR A 42 -0.52 -7.18 -5.53
C TYR A 42 -1.91 -6.59 -5.77
N ASP A 43 -2.76 -7.25 -6.57
CA ASP A 43 -4.15 -6.83 -6.73
C ASP A 43 -4.91 -6.84 -5.39
N LEU A 44 -4.74 -7.91 -4.61
CA LEU A 44 -5.37 -8.03 -3.29
C LEU A 44 -4.77 -7.04 -2.28
N LEU A 45 -3.45 -6.85 -2.30
CA LEU A 45 -2.77 -5.90 -1.43
C LEU A 45 -3.18 -4.46 -1.74
N SER A 46 -3.37 -4.12 -3.01
CA SER A 46 -3.88 -2.82 -3.43
C SER A 46 -5.26 -2.56 -2.82
N ASP A 47 -6.17 -3.53 -2.87
CA ASP A 47 -7.48 -3.40 -2.23
C ASP A 47 -7.38 -3.29 -0.71
N TYR A 48 -6.57 -4.14 -0.08
CA TYR A 48 -6.38 -4.12 1.36
C TYR A 48 -5.83 -2.76 1.85
N GLN A 49 -4.75 -2.28 1.21
CA GLN A 49 -4.08 -1.05 1.59
C GLN A 49 -4.96 0.19 1.36
N ASN A 50 -5.65 0.25 0.22
CA ASN A 50 -6.40 1.45 -0.16
C ASN A 50 -7.73 1.59 0.57
N PHE A 51 -8.42 0.48 0.84
CA PHE A 51 -9.75 0.50 1.44
C PHE A 51 -9.74 0.30 2.95
N PHE A 52 -8.76 -0.41 3.52
CA PHE A 52 -8.81 -0.84 4.93
C PHE A 52 -7.62 -0.40 5.79
N GLN A 53 -6.52 0.10 5.21
CA GLN A 53 -5.38 0.60 5.99
C GLN A 53 -5.41 2.13 6.12
N PRO A 54 -5.76 2.68 7.30
CA PRO A 54 -5.75 4.12 7.51
C PRO A 54 -4.31 4.61 7.62
N VAL A 55 -4.01 5.72 6.92
CA VAL A 55 -2.70 6.37 6.98
C VAL A 55 -2.85 7.78 7.53
N MET A 56 -1.90 8.17 8.37
CA MET A 56 -1.73 9.55 8.83
C MET A 56 -0.80 10.28 7.86
N ARG A 57 -1.19 11.49 7.45
CA ARG A 57 -0.36 12.40 6.68
C ARG A 57 0.16 13.51 7.59
N LEU A 58 1.43 13.87 7.39
CA LEU A 58 2.05 14.98 8.08
C LEU A 58 1.39 16.29 7.62
N LYS A 59 0.75 17.01 8.55
CA LYS A 59 0.14 18.32 8.29
C LYS A 59 1.14 19.45 8.46
N GLU A 60 1.92 19.38 9.54
CA GLU A 60 2.79 20.47 9.94
C GLU A 60 4.08 19.90 10.54
N LYS A 61 5.19 20.59 10.25
CA LYS A 61 6.50 20.29 10.78
C LYS A 61 7.13 21.61 11.23
N VAL A 62 7.16 21.85 12.54
CA VAL A 62 7.68 23.09 13.14
C VAL A 62 8.98 22.80 13.87
N ARG A 63 10.01 23.61 13.63
CA ARG A 63 11.30 23.53 14.31
C ARG A 63 11.47 24.71 15.26
N ASN A 64 11.63 24.40 16.55
CA ASN A 64 11.90 25.39 17.61
C ASN A 64 13.29 25.10 18.16
N GLY A 65 14.30 25.81 17.65
CA GLY A 65 15.71 25.57 17.95
C GLY A 65 16.16 24.15 17.56
N THR A 66 16.54 23.35 18.54
CA THR A 66 16.92 21.94 18.36
C THR A 66 15.72 20.99 18.30
N ARG A 67 14.54 21.40 18.77
CA ARG A 67 13.35 20.53 18.83
C ARG A 67 12.54 20.58 17.55
N LEU A 68 12.20 19.41 17.02
CA LEU A 68 11.33 19.23 15.88
C LEU A 68 9.97 18.64 16.32
N THR A 69 8.88 19.37 16.09
CA THR A 69 7.52 18.92 16.37
C THR A 69 6.78 18.61 15.08
N ARG A 70 6.18 17.42 14.99
CA ARG A 70 5.37 16.98 13.84
C ARG A 70 3.92 16.86 14.27
N ARG A 71 3.01 17.48 13.52
CA ARG A 71 1.56 17.33 13.71
C ARG A 71 0.99 16.55 12.53
N TYR A 72 0.26 15.50 12.83
CA TYR A 72 -0.36 14.62 11.84
C TYR A 72 -1.86 14.86 11.75
N ASP A 73 -2.47 14.44 10.65
CA ASP A 73 -3.91 14.43 10.51
C ASP A 73 -4.57 13.22 11.17
N THR A 74 -5.91 13.24 11.19
CA THR A 74 -6.71 12.08 11.58
C THR A 74 -6.44 10.93 10.61
N PRO A 75 -6.17 9.71 11.09
CA PRO A 75 -5.97 8.54 10.23
C PRO A 75 -7.17 8.34 9.29
N LYS A 76 -6.90 8.25 7.98
CA LYS A 76 -7.90 7.97 6.95
C LYS A 76 -7.34 7.06 5.87
N THR A 77 -8.17 6.16 5.36
CA THR A 77 -7.79 5.30 4.23
C THR A 77 -7.71 6.11 2.94
N ALA A 78 -7.00 5.61 1.93
CA ALA A 78 -6.93 6.28 0.62
C ALA A 78 -8.35 6.42 0.03
N TYR A 79 -9.18 5.38 0.16
CA TYR A 79 -10.59 5.39 -0.19
C TYR A 79 -11.35 6.56 0.45
N GLN A 80 -11.26 6.71 1.78
CA GLN A 80 -11.94 7.80 2.49
C GLN A 80 -11.47 9.19 2.04
N ARG A 81 -10.17 9.34 1.75
CA ARG A 81 -9.60 10.60 1.26
C ARG A 81 -10.12 10.95 -0.13
N VAL A 82 -10.21 9.98 -1.04
CA VAL A 82 -10.76 10.19 -2.39
C VAL A 82 -12.24 10.55 -2.33
N LEU A 83 -13.01 9.93 -1.44
CA LEU A 83 -14.42 10.30 -1.26
C LEU A 83 -14.60 11.73 -0.72
N ALA A 84 -13.74 12.15 0.22
CA ALA A 84 -13.78 13.48 0.81
C ALA A 84 -13.24 14.58 -0.11
N TYR A 85 -12.45 14.25 -1.14
CA TYR A 85 -11.88 15.24 -2.04
C TYR A 85 -12.96 15.82 -2.99
N PRO A 86 -13.14 17.16 -3.02
CA PRO A 86 -14.16 17.79 -3.87
C PRO A 86 -13.92 17.61 -5.37
N GLY A 87 -12.66 17.59 -5.81
CA GLY A 87 -12.30 17.49 -7.23
C GLY A 87 -12.45 16.10 -7.84
N THR A 88 -12.81 15.07 -7.06
CA THR A 88 -13.05 13.73 -7.60
C THR A 88 -14.44 13.66 -8.21
N ARG A 89 -14.52 13.28 -9.50
CA ARG A 89 -15.78 13.04 -10.21
C ARG A 89 -16.68 12.04 -9.45
N GLU A 90 -17.96 12.33 -9.38
CA GLU A 90 -18.91 11.53 -8.60
C GLU A 90 -19.03 10.07 -9.11
N GLU A 91 -18.84 9.85 -10.41
CA GLU A 91 -18.80 8.51 -11.00
C GLU A 91 -17.69 7.64 -10.40
N VAL A 92 -16.50 8.22 -10.16
CA VAL A 92 -15.37 7.53 -9.53
C VAL A 92 -15.72 7.19 -8.09
N LYS A 93 -16.31 8.13 -7.34
CA LYS A 93 -16.77 7.89 -5.97
C LYS A 93 -17.80 6.76 -5.91
N LYS A 94 -18.77 6.73 -6.84
CA LYS A 94 -19.76 5.65 -6.96
C LYS A 94 -19.11 4.30 -7.25
N LYS A 95 -18.14 4.24 -8.19
CA LYS A 95 -17.38 3.01 -8.50
C LYS A 95 -16.63 2.50 -7.27
N LEU A 96 -15.95 3.39 -6.54
CA LEU A 96 -15.21 3.03 -5.32
C LEU A 96 -16.12 2.52 -4.22
N ARG A 97 -17.29 3.15 -4.00
CA ARG A 97 -18.29 2.67 -3.03
C ARG A 97 -18.79 1.27 -3.40
N LYS A 98 -19.13 1.04 -4.68
CA LYS A 98 -19.54 -0.28 -5.17
C LYS A 98 -18.45 -1.34 -4.97
N ARG A 99 -17.18 -0.99 -5.20
CA ARG A 99 -16.05 -1.89 -4.94
C ARG A 99 -15.92 -2.19 -3.45
N PHE A 100 -15.94 -1.17 -2.60
CA PHE A 100 -15.84 -1.31 -1.14
C PHE A 100 -16.89 -2.27 -0.56
N LEU A 101 -18.15 -2.17 -1.00
CA LEU A 101 -19.23 -3.05 -0.54
C LEU A 101 -19.01 -4.54 -0.88
N LYS A 102 -18.22 -4.84 -1.91
CA LYS A 102 -17.90 -6.22 -2.32
C LYS A 102 -16.69 -6.78 -1.58
N LEU A 103 -15.88 -5.93 -0.94
CA LEU A 103 -14.65 -6.35 -0.30
C LEU A 103 -14.93 -6.82 1.13
N ASN A 104 -14.38 -7.99 1.47
CA ASN A 104 -14.38 -8.50 2.84
C ASN A 104 -12.94 -8.48 3.38
N PRO A 105 -12.62 -7.68 4.41
CA PRO A 105 -11.26 -7.52 4.89
C PRO A 105 -10.64 -8.81 5.43
N ARG A 106 -11.44 -9.67 6.07
CA ARG A 106 -10.98 -10.98 6.55
C ARG A 106 -10.63 -11.90 5.39
N ARG A 107 -11.47 -11.93 4.36
CA ARG A 107 -11.22 -12.76 3.19
C ARG A 107 -9.96 -12.32 2.43
N LEU A 108 -9.80 -11.02 2.23
CA LEU A 108 -8.60 -10.44 1.63
C LEU A 108 -7.33 -10.87 2.39
N LEU A 109 -7.31 -10.72 3.72
CA LEU A 109 -6.16 -11.10 4.53
C LEU A 109 -5.81 -12.59 4.44
N LEU A 110 -6.82 -13.45 4.40
CA LEU A 110 -6.62 -14.90 4.23
C LEU A 110 -6.02 -15.21 2.85
N ASP A 111 -6.56 -14.62 1.79
CA ASP A 111 -6.09 -14.84 0.42
C ASP A 111 -4.66 -14.29 0.21
N ILE A 112 -4.36 -13.09 0.74
CA ILE A 112 -3.01 -12.49 0.76
C ILE A 112 -2.02 -13.43 1.48
N THR A 113 -2.38 -13.89 2.68
CA THR A 113 -1.52 -14.76 3.48
C THR A 113 -1.28 -16.10 2.78
N ARG A 114 -2.31 -16.66 2.14
CA ARG A 114 -2.20 -17.91 1.36
C ARG A 114 -1.23 -17.72 0.19
N LEU A 115 -1.43 -16.69 -0.63
CA LEU A 115 -0.57 -16.45 -1.80
C LEU A 115 0.87 -16.14 -1.40
N GLY A 116 1.09 -15.34 -0.35
CA GLY A 116 2.43 -15.09 0.18
C GLY A 116 3.14 -16.37 0.64
N ARG A 117 2.43 -17.28 1.31
CA ARG A 117 2.98 -18.60 1.70
C ARG A 117 3.25 -19.49 0.50
N THR A 118 2.39 -19.48 -0.52
CA THR A 118 2.61 -20.23 -1.76
C THR A 118 3.88 -19.72 -2.44
N LEU A 119 4.00 -18.40 -2.60
CA LEU A 119 5.16 -17.78 -3.24
C LEU A 119 6.46 -18.09 -2.49
N ALA A 120 6.44 -18.05 -1.15
CA ALA A 120 7.62 -18.34 -0.33
C ALA A 120 8.09 -19.81 -0.35
N LYS A 121 7.25 -20.73 -0.83
CA LYS A 121 7.54 -22.17 -0.94
C LYS A 121 7.99 -22.60 -2.35
N MET A 122 7.97 -21.69 -3.32
CA MET A 122 8.34 -21.95 -4.72
C MET A 122 9.75 -21.47 -5.00
#